data_AF-A0A562TTZ0-F1
#
_entry.id   AF-A0A562TTZ0-F1
#
_cell.length_a   1.000
_cell.length_b   1.000
_cell.length_c   1.000
_cell.angle_alpha   90.00
_cell.angle_beta   90.00
_cell.angle_gamma   90.00
#
_symmetry.space_group_name_H-M   'P 1'
#
loop_
_entity.id
_entity.type
_entity.pdbx_description
1 polymer ?
#
loop_
_entity_poly.entity_id
_entity_poly.type
_entity_poly.pdbx_seq_one_letter_code
_entity_poly.pdbx_strand_id
1 'polypeptide(L)'
;MKRFLVGLLLFCVACAPKPKESKVRISMIDSGRAVKFTGLDFDIISEINRDSAQASWRGLLPVFRMPADTDMKDYQPVQPGTYRLGDSAVVFRPDTPFEKGKTYFMRYYRFDKSDETLDFIRGKKKLRKIPYTDLVF
;
A
#
# COMPACT_ATOMS: atom_id res chain seq x y z
N MET A 1 35.62 -20.89 -42.72
CA MET A 1 34.64 -21.48 -41.78
C MET A 1 35.03 -21.16 -40.33
N LYS A 2 34.71 -19.97 -39.79
CA LYS A 2 34.94 -19.68 -38.33
C LYS A 2 34.36 -18.34 -37.79
N ARG A 3 33.43 -17.68 -38.49
CA ARG A 3 32.90 -16.37 -38.07
C ARG A 3 31.39 -16.31 -37.84
N PHE A 4 30.67 -17.41 -38.05
CA PHE A 4 29.21 -17.48 -37.87
C PHE A 4 28.76 -18.00 -36.51
N LEU A 5 29.68 -18.30 -35.59
CA LEU A 5 29.35 -18.97 -34.31
C LEU A 5 29.14 -18.01 -33.12
N VAL A 6 29.34 -16.70 -33.30
CA VAL A 6 29.30 -15.72 -32.18
C VAL A 6 27.94 -15.03 -32.04
N GLY A 7 27.07 -15.09 -33.07
CA GLY A 7 25.76 -14.44 -33.04
C GLY A 7 24.67 -15.17 -32.25
N LEU A 8 24.85 -16.46 -31.94
CA LEU A 8 23.80 -17.32 -31.37
C LEU A 8 23.85 -17.43 -29.83
N LEU A 9 24.76 -16.71 -29.16
CA LEU A 9 24.95 -16.77 -27.70
C LEU A 9 24.32 -15.59 -26.94
N LEU A 10 23.66 -14.66 -27.63
CA LEU A 10 23.08 -13.44 -27.05
C LEU A 10 21.56 -13.51 -26.78
N PHE A 11 20.90 -14.64 -27.04
CA PHE A 11 19.44 -14.76 -26.89
C PHE A 11 18.95 -15.31 -25.54
N CYS A 12 19.83 -15.63 -24.59
CA CYS A 12 19.45 -16.33 -23.35
C CYS A 12 19.29 -15.46 -22.10
N VAL A 13 19.34 -14.11 -22.18
CA VAL A 13 19.32 -13.23 -20.98
C VAL A 13 17.99 -12.47 -20.79
N ALA A 14 16.99 -12.67 -21.66
CA ALA A 14 15.75 -11.91 -21.60
C ALA A 14 14.61 -12.61 -20.84
N CYS A 15 14.89 -13.17 -19.65
CA CYS A 15 13.83 -13.46 -18.68
C CYS A 15 13.88 -12.40 -17.57
N ALA A 16 13.29 -11.23 -17.83
CA ALA A 16 12.98 -10.31 -16.75
C ALA A 16 11.90 -10.94 -15.86
N PRO A 17 12.11 -11.10 -14.55
CA PRO A 17 11.05 -11.54 -13.65
C PRO A 17 9.91 -10.53 -13.69
N LYS A 18 8.67 -11.01 -13.88
CA LYS A 18 7.48 -10.15 -13.84
C LYS A 18 7.46 -9.42 -12.48
N PRO A 19 7.21 -8.10 -12.45
CA PRO A 19 7.10 -7.39 -11.19
C PRO A 19 6.04 -8.05 -10.33
N LYS A 20 6.41 -8.37 -9.09
CA LYS A 20 5.54 -9.02 -8.12
C LYS A 20 4.49 -7.99 -7.70
N GLU A 21 3.24 -8.18 -8.10
CA GLU A 21 2.15 -7.33 -7.62
C GLU A 21 1.87 -7.62 -6.14
N SER A 22 2.01 -6.63 -5.26
CA SER A 22 1.49 -6.74 -3.89
C SER A 22 -0.02 -6.93 -3.95
N LYS A 23 -0.49 -8.11 -3.52
CA LYS A 23 -1.90 -8.37 -3.25
C LYS A 23 -2.19 -7.96 -1.82
N VAL A 24 -2.35 -6.66 -1.60
CA VAL A 24 -2.76 -6.14 -0.29
C VAL A 24 -4.11 -6.73 0.09
N ARG A 25 -4.22 -7.17 1.35
CA ARG A 25 -5.45 -7.74 1.93
C ARG A 25 -5.79 -7.02 3.21
N ILE A 26 -7.09 -6.97 3.49
CA ILE A 26 -7.67 -6.33 4.66
C ILE A 26 -8.42 -7.35 5.51
N SER A 27 -8.30 -7.26 6.83
CA SER A 27 -9.10 -8.06 7.75
C SER A 27 -9.39 -7.30 9.05
N MET A 28 -10.61 -7.46 9.56
CA MET A 28 -10.97 -6.97 10.89
C MET A 28 -10.36 -7.86 11.98
N ILE A 29 -9.82 -7.24 13.02
CA ILE A 29 -9.23 -7.91 14.19
C ILE A 29 -9.76 -7.27 15.49
N ASP A 30 -9.34 -7.78 16.65
CA ASP A 30 -9.73 -7.28 17.98
C ASP A 30 -11.25 -7.17 18.19
N SER A 31 -12.00 -8.15 17.67
CA SER A 31 -13.47 -8.16 17.67
C SER A 31 -14.07 -6.96 16.92
N GLY A 32 -13.43 -6.55 15.82
CA GLY A 32 -13.90 -5.44 14.99
C GLY A 32 -13.48 -4.06 15.48
N ARG A 33 -12.46 -3.96 16.35
CA ARG A 33 -11.96 -2.68 16.87
C ARG A 33 -10.71 -2.18 16.17
N ALA A 34 -10.10 -3.00 15.33
CA ALA A 34 -8.92 -2.64 14.55
C ALA A 34 -8.93 -3.38 13.21
N VAL A 35 -8.14 -2.90 12.27
CA VAL A 35 -8.00 -3.45 10.93
C VAL A 35 -6.55 -3.81 10.70
N LYS A 36 -6.31 -4.98 10.12
CA LYS A 36 -4.99 -5.47 9.73
C LYS A 36 -4.86 -5.43 8.21
N PHE A 37 -3.79 -4.81 7.73
CA PHE A 37 -3.37 -4.79 6.34
C PHE A 37 -2.17 -5.72 6.17
N THR A 38 -2.27 -6.66 5.23
CA THR A 38 -1.19 -7.64 4.93
C THR A 38 -0.91 -7.65 3.44
N GLY A 39 0.22 -8.25 3.03
CA GLY A 39 0.58 -8.38 1.62
C GLY A 39 1.15 -7.11 0.99
N LEU A 40 1.59 -6.15 1.80
CA LEU A 40 2.41 -5.02 1.36
C LEU A 40 3.78 -5.53 0.87
N ASP A 41 4.37 -4.83 -0.10
CA ASP A 41 5.69 -5.19 -0.62
C ASP A 41 6.77 -5.06 0.47
N PHE A 42 7.76 -5.96 0.44
CA PHE A 42 8.80 -6.01 1.46
C PHE A 42 9.59 -4.70 1.56
N ASP A 43 9.88 -4.05 0.44
CA ASP A 43 10.60 -2.77 0.41
C ASP A 43 9.81 -1.67 1.13
N ILE A 44 8.49 -1.65 0.95
CA ILE A 44 7.58 -0.72 1.64
C ILE A 44 7.61 -0.99 3.14
N ILE A 45 7.46 -2.25 3.56
CA ILE A 45 7.53 -2.64 4.97
C ILE A 45 8.89 -2.26 5.59
N SER A 46 9.98 -2.52 4.89
CA SER A 46 11.34 -2.22 5.33
C SER A 46 11.53 -0.71 5.53
N GLU A 47 11.06 0.11 4.58
CA GLU A 47 11.17 1.56 4.70
C GLU A 47 10.26 2.11 5.80
N ILE A 48 9.03 1.62 5.94
CA ILE A 48 8.15 1.97 7.07
C ILE A 48 8.82 1.65 8.41
N ASN A 49 9.49 0.50 8.51
CA ASN A 49 10.17 0.10 9.74
C ASN A 49 11.39 1.00 10.03
N ARG A 50 12.09 1.44 8.98
CA ARG A 50 13.24 2.34 9.10
C ARG A 50 12.84 3.77 9.48
N ASP A 51 11.69 4.24 8.98
CA ASP A 51 11.21 5.61 9.15
C ASP A 51 9.89 5.69 9.94
N SER A 52 9.71 4.78 10.91
CA SER A 52 8.49 4.68 11.70
C SER A 52 8.18 5.96 12.49
N ALA A 53 9.19 6.81 12.71
CA ALA A 53 9.09 8.07 13.44
C ALA A 53 8.48 9.23 12.63
N GLN A 54 8.62 9.28 11.30
CA GLN A 54 8.20 10.45 10.50
C GLN A 54 6.71 10.45 10.10
N ALA A 55 5.96 9.37 10.37
CA ALA A 55 4.51 9.24 10.11
C ALA A 55 4.04 9.46 8.65
N SER A 56 4.88 9.90 7.72
CA SER A 56 4.56 10.19 6.32
C SER A 56 3.93 9.01 5.59
N TRP A 57 4.41 7.81 5.87
CA TRP A 57 3.91 6.56 5.26
C TRP A 57 2.45 6.26 5.60
N ARG A 58 1.88 6.82 6.68
CA ARG A 58 0.46 6.62 7.03
C ARG A 58 -0.46 7.14 5.92
N GLY A 59 0.00 8.12 5.15
CA GLY A 59 -0.71 8.63 3.97
C GLY A 59 -0.82 7.65 2.80
N LEU A 60 -0.11 6.51 2.83
CA LEU A 60 -0.23 5.45 1.83
C LEU A 60 -1.46 4.57 2.02
N LEU A 61 -1.94 4.48 3.26
CA LEU A 61 -2.97 3.55 3.70
C LEU A 61 -4.10 4.23 4.49
N PRO A 62 -4.61 5.43 4.09
CA PRO A 62 -5.65 6.08 4.85
C PRO A 62 -6.95 5.26 4.86
N VAL A 63 -7.62 5.28 6.00
CA VAL A 63 -8.92 4.66 6.22
C VAL A 63 -9.99 5.73 6.18
N PHE A 64 -11.13 5.42 5.58
CA PHE A 64 -12.26 6.31 5.43
C PHE A 64 -13.56 5.57 5.74
N ARG A 65 -14.58 6.33 6.13
CA ARG A 65 -15.96 5.84 6.16
C ARG A 65 -16.54 5.86 4.76
N MET A 66 -17.31 4.84 4.40
CA MET A 66 -18.04 4.83 3.13
C MET A 66 -19.18 5.86 3.19
N PRO A 67 -19.24 6.83 2.25
CA PRO A 67 -20.38 7.73 2.13
C PRO A 67 -21.60 6.99 1.59
N ALA A 68 -22.79 7.57 1.78
CA ALA A 68 -24.01 7.06 1.17
C ALA A 68 -23.96 7.16 -0.36
N ASP A 69 -23.44 8.27 -0.88
CA ASP A 69 -23.10 8.46 -2.28
C ASP A 69 -21.64 8.10 -2.52
N THR A 70 -21.39 6.99 -3.21
CA THR A 70 -20.05 6.46 -3.44
C THR A 70 -19.17 7.34 -4.32
N ASP A 71 -19.75 8.26 -5.08
CA ASP A 71 -18.98 9.22 -5.89
C ASP A 71 -18.30 10.27 -4.99
N MET A 72 -18.75 10.39 -3.74
CA MET A 72 -18.18 11.31 -2.75
C MET A 72 -17.03 10.71 -1.92
N LYS A 73 -16.48 9.54 -2.29
CA LYS A 73 -15.38 8.87 -1.56
C LYS A 73 -14.15 9.76 -1.40
N ASP A 74 -13.81 10.52 -2.43
CA ASP A 74 -12.60 11.36 -2.46
C ASP A 74 -12.70 12.60 -1.56
N TYR A 75 -13.90 12.93 -1.11
CA TYR A 75 -14.18 14.06 -0.22
C TYR A 75 -14.36 13.64 1.24
N GLN A 76 -14.25 12.34 1.54
CA GLN A 76 -14.36 11.87 2.92
C GLN A 76 -13.13 12.27 3.73
N PRO A 77 -13.32 12.72 4.99
CA PRO A 77 -12.20 12.92 5.89
C PRO A 77 -11.55 11.58 6.23
N VAL A 78 -10.23 11.59 6.38
CA VAL A 78 -9.49 10.43 6.86
C VAL A 78 -9.95 10.11 8.29
N GLN A 79 -10.23 8.84 8.55
CA GLN A 79 -10.57 8.34 9.88
C GLN A 79 -9.36 8.53 10.81
N PRO A 80 -9.51 9.30 11.92
CA PRO A 80 -8.44 9.47 12.89
C PRO A 80 -8.13 8.14 13.58
N GLY A 81 -6.85 7.89 13.84
CA GLY A 81 -6.39 6.66 14.45
C GLY A 81 -4.88 6.50 14.47
N THR A 82 -4.46 5.39 15.06
CA THR A 82 -3.06 5.02 15.23
C THR A 82 -2.71 3.83 14.36
N TYR A 83 -1.51 3.88 13.78
CA TYR A 83 -0.96 2.79 12.99
C TYR A 83 0.20 2.14 13.75
N ARG A 84 0.25 0.81 13.73
CA ARG A 84 1.36 0.00 14.26
C ARG A 84 1.84 -0.97 13.20
N LEU A 85 3.15 -1.10 13.07
CA LEU A 85 3.77 -2.11 12.21
C LEU A 85 4.21 -3.30 13.07
N GLY A 86 3.88 -4.52 12.64
CA GLY A 86 4.34 -5.77 13.27
C GLY A 86 4.10 -6.97 12.35
N ASP A 87 5.00 -7.95 12.35
CA ASP A 87 4.87 -9.19 11.57
C ASP A 87 4.58 -8.99 10.07
N SER A 88 5.26 -8.01 9.44
CA SER A 88 5.02 -7.61 8.03
C SER A 88 3.57 -7.17 7.75
N ALA A 89 2.87 -6.72 8.77
CA ALA A 89 1.51 -6.22 8.69
C ALA A 89 1.39 -4.85 9.35
N VAL A 90 0.51 -4.03 8.80
CA VAL A 90 0.14 -2.75 9.38
C VAL A 90 -1.20 -2.92 10.07
N VAL A 91 -1.30 -2.53 11.33
CA VAL A 91 -2.55 -2.51 12.09
C VAL A 91 -2.97 -1.06 12.27
N PHE A 92 -4.18 -0.73 11.82
CA PHE A 92 -4.85 0.53 12.09
C PHE A 92 -5.88 0.35 13.20
N ARG A 93 -5.81 1.21 14.22
CA ARG A 93 -6.80 1.31 15.28
C ARG A 93 -7.38 2.72 15.27
N PRO A 94 -8.67 2.88 14.96
CA PRO A 94 -9.29 4.21 14.95
C PRO A 94 -9.40 4.76 16.37
N ASP A 95 -9.33 6.08 16.51
CA ASP A 95 -9.47 6.76 17.82
C ASP A 95 -10.92 6.68 18.32
N THR A 96 -11.87 6.61 17.39
CA THR A 96 -13.29 6.31 17.64
C THR A 96 -13.63 4.93 17.06
N PRO A 97 -14.29 4.03 17.81
CA PRO A 97 -14.67 2.72 17.30
C PRO A 97 -15.48 2.80 16.00
N PHE A 98 -15.30 1.81 15.11
CA PHE A 98 -16.11 1.68 13.92
C PHE A 98 -17.60 1.56 14.28
N GLU A 99 -18.45 2.29 13.56
CA GLU A 99 -19.89 2.27 13.77
C GLU A 99 -20.49 0.97 13.22
N LYS A 100 -21.33 0.30 14.03
CA LYS A 100 -22.02 -0.91 13.59
C LYS A 100 -22.93 -0.62 12.40
N GLY A 101 -22.89 -1.49 11.39
CA GLY A 101 -23.69 -1.35 10.18
C GLY A 101 -23.20 -0.25 9.22
N LYS A 102 -22.03 0.34 9.48
CA LYS A 102 -21.35 1.24 8.54
C LYS A 102 -20.22 0.50 7.85
N THR A 103 -20.06 0.79 6.57
CA THR A 103 -18.97 0.27 5.74
C THR A 103 -17.81 1.26 5.77
N TYR A 104 -16.60 0.72 5.78
CA TYR A 104 -15.38 1.51 5.71
C TYR A 104 -14.53 1.02 4.53
N PHE A 105 -13.54 1.81 4.15
CA PHE A 105 -12.57 1.39 3.17
C PHE A 105 -11.20 1.97 3.51
N MET A 106 -10.16 1.22 3.18
CA MET A 106 -8.80 1.72 3.17
C MET A 106 -8.38 1.95 1.72
N ARG A 107 -7.84 3.13 1.43
CA ARG A 107 -7.26 3.44 0.13
C ARG A 107 -5.78 3.12 0.15
N TYR A 108 -5.35 2.22 -0.72
CA TYR A 108 -3.94 1.90 -0.91
C TYR A 108 -3.41 2.65 -2.13
N TYR A 109 -2.59 3.67 -1.91
CA TYR A 109 -1.91 4.38 -3.00
C TYR A 109 -0.74 3.53 -3.51
N ARG A 110 -0.82 3.10 -4.77
CA ARG A 110 0.20 2.32 -5.46
C ARG A 110 1.01 3.25 -6.34
N PHE A 111 2.32 3.29 -6.15
CA PHE A 111 3.17 3.92 -7.14
C PHE A 111 3.61 2.85 -8.14
N ASP A 112 3.64 3.21 -9.42
CA ASP A 112 3.95 2.29 -10.52
C ASP A 112 5.38 1.73 -10.45
N LYS A 113 6.22 2.32 -9.59
CA LYS A 113 7.58 1.89 -9.28
C LYS A 113 7.80 1.91 -7.76
N SER A 114 8.43 0.86 -7.23
CA SER A 114 8.86 0.76 -5.83
C SER A 114 9.59 2.02 -5.36
N ASP A 115 10.50 2.54 -6.19
CA ASP A 115 11.28 3.75 -5.91
C ASP A 115 10.41 4.99 -5.63
N GLU A 116 9.26 5.12 -6.30
CA GLU A 116 8.37 6.26 -6.09
C GLU A 116 7.58 6.16 -4.77
N THR A 117 7.21 4.94 -4.35
CA THR A 117 6.64 4.71 -3.02
C THR A 117 7.66 5.03 -1.95
N LEU A 118 8.91 4.61 -2.13
CA LEU A 118 10.01 4.92 -1.22
C LEU A 118 10.29 6.42 -1.17
N ASP A 119 10.28 7.11 -2.30
CA ASP A 119 10.45 8.57 -2.35
C ASP A 119 9.31 9.31 -1.64
N PHE A 120 8.07 8.81 -1.72
CA PHE A 120 6.97 9.36 -0.93
C PHE A 120 7.17 9.14 0.57
N ILE A 121 7.52 7.92 0.98
CA ILE A 121 7.77 7.61 2.40
C ILE A 121 8.88 8.50 2.96
N ARG A 122 9.95 8.71 2.18
CA ARG A 122 11.08 9.59 2.51
C ARG A 122 10.77 11.09 2.39
N GLY A 123 9.52 11.47 2.09
CA GLY A 123 9.07 12.86 1.98
C GLY A 123 9.56 13.62 0.73
N LYS A 124 10.16 12.92 -0.24
CA LYS A 124 10.70 13.52 -1.48
C LYS A 124 9.63 13.76 -2.55
N LYS A 125 8.49 13.06 -2.47
CA LYS A 125 7.38 13.16 -3.42
C LYS A 125 6.07 13.43 -2.68
N LYS A 126 5.17 14.21 -3.30
CA LYS A 126 3.81 14.47 -2.80
C LYS A 126 2.78 13.56 -3.49
N LEU A 127 1.67 13.29 -2.82
CA LEU A 127 0.56 12.54 -3.40
C LEU A 127 -0.10 13.34 -4.54
N ARG A 128 0.26 13.09 -5.81
CA ARG A 128 -0.43 13.72 -6.94
C ARG A 128 -0.63 12.71 -8.07
N LYS A 129 -1.91 12.44 -8.40
CA LYS A 129 -2.37 11.49 -9.43
C LYS A 129 -1.72 10.09 -9.34
N ILE A 130 -1.71 9.53 -8.13
CA ILE A 130 -1.19 8.18 -7.90
C ILE A 130 -2.35 7.20 -8.03
N PRO A 131 -2.21 6.11 -8.80
CA PRO A 131 -3.25 5.09 -8.86
C PRO A 131 -3.45 4.49 -7.47
N TYR A 132 -4.69 4.18 -7.14
CA TYR A 132 -5.03 3.61 -5.85
C TYR A 132 -5.97 2.43 -6.00
N THR A 133 -6.05 1.63 -4.95
CA THR A 133 -7.02 0.56 -4.81
C THR A 133 -7.76 0.76 -3.49
N ASP A 134 -9.08 0.81 -3.55
CA ASP A 134 -9.91 0.88 -2.34
C ASP A 134 -10.25 -0.54 -1.89
N LEU A 135 -9.88 -0.88 -0.66
CA LEU A 135 -10.21 -2.15 -0.02
C LEU A 135 -11.29 -1.90 1.04
N VAL A 136 -12.49 -2.42 0.76
CA VAL A 136 -13.70 -2.25 1.56
C VAL A 136 -13.75 -3.29 2.68
N PHE A 137 -14.26 -2.92 3.85
CA PHE A 137 -14.44 -3.79 5.02
C PHE A 137 -15.61 -3.35 5.92
#